data_AF-A0A553V4U2-F1
#
_entry.id   AF-A0A553V4U2-F1
#
_cell.length_a   1.000
_cell.length_b   1.000
_cell.length_c   1.000
_cell.angle_alpha   90.00
_cell.angle_beta   90.00
_cell.angle_gamma   90.00
#
_symmetry.space_group_name_H-M   'P 1'
#
loop_
_entity.id
_entity.type
_entity.pdbx_description
1 polymer ?
#
loop_
_entity_poly.entity_id
_entity_poly.type
_entity_poly.pdbx_seq_one_letter_code
_entity_poly.pdbx_strand_id
1 'polypeptide(L)'
;MNRTRQMMGWLATGLLGVGLLCGAALGAGVAPVPGSALPDAWGRAGGTVTLSVSEVEGKPVTISGAIAPSRGKQVTVRIPASTPPGRLRVQFVNDSTNKTITTRDVEVLAPETPNDPEARRVQLLIDPNLNETQAGDLLARLLLLPGIGTLYSRETLPAPISRSSPNTKAAQPAATSPCGGTLADIQLGAGITLEAALNLLAQEGGEDVWYPDPLTRWGAGALSQTLPAMSQSAQAQTQLPNLKAQVNQQSFHYVLAPVSPRVVLGSPAGGMTGAGVTIAVLDTGFSPQLDPTHELTDKQGIRLARVSPPINALVPFDPANPAPSLAGSQDFWEGHGTQVAILAAGALSGSAPAAGVLPIKVCLEGAGQASCSTKDVLRGLCVALSQVPAQQLVINLSLGGASPTGAIHAVLNWAQLQGAVVVAAGGNQHQASNPTDPEEYPAAFARSHAPSQAALPLLAVASTTPPTWSARSLVASALWPVSGFSTRGSYLNISAPGEALDLGHVQLYSGTSFAAPLVAGAAALARQANPNMTAAALRTYMLSSGRVIAGTSGNLSTSKVAVTGVAANQDALSQGLPMLRLSGY
;
A
#
# COMPACT_ATOMS: atom_id res chain seq x y z
N MET A 1 -58.53 9.10 -27.80
CA MET A 1 -58.71 10.23 -26.87
C MET A 1 -57.35 10.90 -26.64
N ASN A 2 -57.31 12.20 -26.95
CA ASN A 2 -56.30 13.27 -26.80
C ASN A 2 -54.98 12.96 -26.06
N ARG A 3 -53.77 13.26 -26.59
CA ARG A 3 -53.19 14.47 -27.26
C ARG A 3 -52.71 15.61 -26.31
N THR A 4 -51.38 15.66 -26.14
CA THR A 4 -50.46 16.83 -26.27
C THR A 4 -50.56 18.10 -25.40
N ARG A 5 -49.36 18.67 -25.13
CA ARG A 5 -49.00 20.01 -24.57
C ARG A 5 -49.12 20.10 -23.03
N GLN A 6 -48.27 20.87 -22.33
CA GLN A 6 -47.65 22.15 -22.74
C GLN A 6 -46.29 22.44 -22.03
N MET A 7 -45.36 23.12 -22.73
CA MET A 7 -44.17 23.77 -22.14
C MET A 7 -44.49 25.22 -21.74
N MET A 8 -44.07 25.64 -20.55
CA MET A 8 -43.69 26.99 -20.09
C MET A 8 -43.55 26.92 -18.55
N GLY A 9 -42.54 27.47 -17.88
CA GLY A 9 -41.46 28.35 -18.32
C GLY A 9 -41.33 29.54 -17.37
N TRP A 10 -40.62 29.37 -16.24
CA TRP A 10 -40.28 30.47 -15.33
C TRP A 10 -38.78 30.45 -15.01
N LEU A 11 -38.08 31.45 -15.54
CA LEU A 11 -36.74 31.85 -15.11
C LEU A 11 -36.87 32.61 -13.78
N ALA A 12 -36.18 32.13 -12.74
CA ALA A 12 -35.88 32.91 -11.55
C ALA A 12 -34.39 32.78 -11.25
N THR A 13 -33.59 33.68 -11.80
CA THR A 13 -32.17 33.83 -11.49
C THR A 13 -32.00 34.27 -10.03
N GLY A 14 -31.42 33.42 -9.19
CA GLY A 14 -30.98 33.75 -7.85
C GLY A 14 -29.70 33.00 -7.53
N LEU A 15 -28.62 33.72 -7.18
CA LEU A 15 -27.35 33.10 -6.80
C LEU A 15 -27.53 32.28 -5.52
N LEU A 16 -27.48 30.96 -5.65
CA LEU A 16 -27.29 30.01 -4.56
C LEU A 16 -26.10 29.12 -4.93
N GLY A 17 -25.12 29.02 -4.03
CA GLY A 17 -23.89 28.28 -4.27
C GLY A 17 -24.18 26.81 -4.55
N VAL A 18 -23.42 26.22 -5.49
CA VAL A 18 -23.52 24.81 -5.85
C VAL A 18 -22.99 23.94 -4.70
N GLY A 19 -23.85 23.69 -3.72
CA GLY A 19 -23.70 22.56 -2.81
C GLY A 19 -24.09 21.29 -3.56
N LEU A 20 -23.12 20.45 -3.91
CA LEU A 20 -23.43 19.12 -4.45
C LEU A 20 -24.28 18.34 -3.44
N LEU A 21 -25.42 17.85 -3.92
CA LEU A 21 -26.36 17.03 -3.15
C LEU A 21 -25.80 15.60 -3.01
N CYS A 22 -25.04 15.32 -1.94
CA CYS A 22 -24.80 13.94 -1.53
C CYS A 22 -26.08 13.40 -0.87
N GLY A 23 -26.74 12.47 -1.56
CA GLY A 23 -28.19 12.29 -1.48
C GLY A 23 -28.67 10.89 -1.08
N ALA A 24 -27.79 10.02 -0.61
CA ALA A 24 -28.15 8.77 0.06
C ALA A 24 -27.15 8.48 1.19
N ALA A 25 -27.52 7.63 2.15
CA ALA A 25 -26.49 6.89 2.87
C ALA A 25 -26.00 5.82 1.90
N LEU A 26 -24.68 5.62 1.80
CA LEU A 26 -24.11 4.38 1.30
C LEU A 26 -24.50 3.30 2.32
N GLY A 27 -25.71 2.77 2.14
CA GLY A 27 -26.55 2.29 3.24
C GLY A 27 -26.15 0.92 3.75
N ALA A 28 -25.05 0.85 4.50
CA ALA A 28 -24.50 -0.37 5.06
C ALA A 28 -24.40 -1.51 4.02
N GLY A 29 -24.01 -1.17 2.78
CA GLY A 29 -23.71 -2.14 1.74
C GLY A 29 -22.69 -3.15 2.26
N VAL A 30 -22.89 -4.44 1.95
CA VAL A 30 -22.01 -5.49 2.46
C VAL A 30 -20.61 -5.26 1.89
N ALA A 31 -19.62 -5.06 2.77
CA ALA A 31 -18.24 -4.86 2.36
C ALA A 31 -17.78 -6.03 1.47
N PRO A 32 -17.35 -5.79 0.21
CA PRO A 32 -17.01 -6.87 -0.72
C PRO A 32 -15.97 -7.85 -0.17
N VAL A 33 -15.03 -7.29 0.62
CA VAL A 33 -14.15 -8.05 1.51
C VAL A 33 -14.44 -7.61 2.96
N PRO A 34 -14.70 -8.54 3.90
CA PRO A 34 -14.97 -8.21 5.30
C PRO A 34 -13.86 -7.35 5.92
N GLY A 35 -14.23 -6.17 6.41
CA GLY A 35 -13.29 -5.19 6.98
C GLY A 35 -12.63 -4.26 5.96
N SER A 36 -13.05 -4.28 4.69
CA SER A 36 -12.62 -3.36 3.62
C SER A 36 -13.83 -2.64 3.01
N ALA A 37 -14.68 -2.05 3.85
CA ALA A 37 -15.84 -1.30 3.39
C ALA A 37 -15.43 0.06 2.80
N LEU A 38 -16.27 0.61 1.92
CA LEU A 38 -16.17 2.00 1.49
C LEU A 38 -16.30 2.97 2.68
N PRO A 39 -15.71 4.17 2.61
CA PRO A 39 -16.12 5.28 3.48
C PRO A 39 -17.57 5.69 3.15
N ASP A 40 -18.24 6.35 4.10
CA ASP A 40 -19.55 6.97 3.86
C ASP A 40 -19.47 8.17 2.92
N ALA A 41 -18.29 8.81 2.82
CA ALA A 41 -17.99 9.89 1.89
C ALA A 41 -16.49 10.14 1.73
N TRP A 42 -16.11 10.82 0.65
CA TRP A 42 -14.77 11.41 0.46
C TRP A 42 -14.80 12.92 0.71
N GLY A 43 -13.72 13.47 1.26
CA GLY A 43 -13.59 14.90 1.53
C GLY A 43 -12.13 15.36 1.60
N ARG A 44 -11.93 16.65 1.85
CA ARG A 44 -10.59 17.25 2.02
C ARG A 44 -10.45 18.00 3.35
N ALA A 45 -9.23 18.08 3.86
CA ALA A 45 -8.90 18.86 5.05
C ALA A 45 -9.39 20.32 4.92
N GLY A 46 -10.01 20.85 5.98
CA GLY A 46 -10.58 22.21 6.02
C GLY A 46 -11.92 22.38 5.30
N GLY A 47 -12.32 21.42 4.46
CA GLY A 47 -13.57 21.41 3.70
C GLY A 47 -14.78 20.95 4.51
N THR A 48 -15.91 20.77 3.82
CA THR A 48 -17.17 20.28 4.37
C THR A 48 -17.68 19.09 3.58
N VAL A 49 -18.23 18.11 4.28
CA VAL A 49 -18.84 16.89 3.70
C VAL A 49 -20.26 16.74 4.26
N THR A 50 -21.21 16.35 3.42
CA THR A 50 -22.60 16.09 3.84
C THR A 50 -22.82 14.60 3.97
N LEU A 51 -23.14 14.16 5.19
CA LEU A 51 -23.32 12.75 5.54
C LEU A 51 -24.80 12.45 5.72
N SER A 52 -25.24 11.29 5.24
CA SER A 52 -26.61 10.80 5.43
C SER A 52 -26.69 9.96 6.70
N VAL A 53 -27.44 10.46 7.68
CA VAL A 53 -27.48 9.98 9.06
C VAL A 53 -28.92 10.01 9.57
N SER A 54 -29.74 9.10 9.05
CA SER A 54 -31.15 8.98 9.42
C SER A 54 -31.38 8.76 10.91
N GLU A 55 -30.43 8.12 11.59
CA GLU A 55 -30.48 7.75 13.00
C GLU A 55 -30.47 8.95 13.96
N VAL A 56 -30.08 10.14 13.48
CA VAL A 56 -30.06 11.40 14.25
C VAL A 56 -31.17 12.38 13.88
N GLU A 57 -32.08 12.00 12.97
CA GLU A 57 -33.20 12.85 12.55
C GLU A 57 -34.05 13.27 13.75
N GLY A 58 -34.22 14.59 13.95
CA GLY A 58 -34.99 15.16 15.05
C GLY A 58 -34.33 15.07 16.44
N LYS A 59 -33.07 14.63 16.54
CA LYS A 59 -32.34 14.50 17.81
C LYS A 59 -31.29 15.62 17.97
N PRO A 60 -31.12 16.19 19.18
CA PRO A 60 -29.98 17.03 19.48
C PRO A 60 -28.71 16.17 19.50
N VAL A 61 -27.72 16.54 18.68
CA VAL A 61 -26.47 15.80 18.52
C VAL A 61 -25.24 16.71 18.49
N THR A 62 -24.23 16.27 19.23
CA THR A 62 -22.89 16.81 19.22
C THR A 62 -22.02 15.99 18.27
N ILE A 63 -21.29 16.71 17.42
CA ILE A 63 -20.33 16.16 16.46
C ILE A 63 -19.01 16.85 16.71
N SER A 64 -17.99 16.07 17.08
CA SER A 64 -16.63 16.59 17.37
C SER A 64 -16.59 17.79 18.31
N GLY A 65 -17.48 17.83 19.31
CA GLY A 65 -17.58 18.92 20.30
C GLY A 65 -18.42 20.13 19.89
N ALA A 66 -19.02 20.14 18.70
CA ALA A 66 -19.94 21.19 18.25
C ALA A 66 -21.38 20.67 18.13
N ILE A 67 -22.36 21.46 18.58
CA ILE A 67 -23.78 21.17 18.40
C ILE A 67 -24.15 21.48 16.95
N ALA A 68 -24.60 20.47 16.21
CA ALA A 68 -25.05 20.62 14.83
C ALA A 68 -26.57 20.41 14.76
N PRO A 69 -27.38 21.39 14.32
CA PRO A 69 -28.81 21.17 14.13
C PRO A 69 -29.04 20.21 12.96
N SER A 70 -29.55 19.00 13.26
CA SER A 70 -29.95 18.01 12.27
C SER A 70 -31.18 18.50 11.49
N ARG A 71 -30.96 19.18 10.35
CA ARG A 71 -32.04 19.54 9.41
C ARG A 71 -32.44 18.31 8.58
N GLY A 72 -33.07 17.34 9.26
CA GLY A 72 -33.51 16.07 8.68
C GLY A 72 -32.42 14.99 8.71
N LYS A 73 -32.49 14.05 7.75
CA LYS A 73 -31.60 12.88 7.64
C LYS A 73 -30.18 13.17 7.13
N GLN A 74 -29.80 14.43 6.94
CA GLN A 74 -28.48 14.83 6.45
C GLN A 74 -27.81 15.79 7.41
N VAL A 75 -26.50 15.64 7.59
CA VAL A 75 -25.69 16.53 8.43
C VAL A 75 -24.40 16.90 7.72
N THR A 76 -24.16 18.21 7.57
CA THR A 76 -22.90 18.73 7.04
C THR A 76 -21.87 18.84 8.15
N VAL A 77 -20.72 18.19 7.96
CA VAL A 77 -19.59 18.14 8.90
C VAL A 77 -18.41 18.88 8.29
N ARG A 78 -17.74 19.71 9.09
CA ARG A 78 -16.50 20.38 8.68
C ARG A 78 -15.30 19.54 9.09
N ILE A 79 -14.44 19.21 8.14
CA ILE A 79 -13.19 18.49 8.37
C ILE A 79 -12.16 19.50 8.88
N PRO A 80 -11.48 19.29 10.02
CA PRO A 80 -10.43 20.18 10.50
C PRO A 80 -9.31 20.37 9.46
N ALA A 81 -8.75 21.57 9.35
CA ALA A 81 -7.71 21.89 8.37
C ALA A 81 -6.38 21.14 8.63
N SER A 82 -6.16 20.69 9.85
CA SER A 82 -4.99 19.88 10.28
C SER A 82 -5.23 18.37 10.19
N THR A 83 -6.34 17.90 9.60
CA THR A 83 -6.60 16.47 9.46
C THR A 83 -5.66 15.89 8.40
N PRO A 84 -4.83 14.87 8.72
CA PRO A 84 -4.00 14.23 7.71
C PRO A 84 -4.86 13.44 6.71
N PRO A 85 -4.29 13.08 5.53
CA PRO A 85 -4.93 12.12 4.62
C PRO A 85 -5.17 10.79 5.33
N GLY A 86 -6.30 10.14 5.04
CA GLY A 86 -6.73 8.93 5.74
C GLY A 86 -8.15 8.98 6.27
N ARG A 87 -8.58 7.84 6.83
CA ARG A 87 -9.98 7.66 7.24
C ARG A 87 -10.28 8.31 8.59
N LEU A 88 -11.11 9.35 8.56
CA LEU A 88 -11.61 10.11 9.71
C LEU A 88 -12.95 9.52 10.19
N ARG A 89 -13.01 9.06 11.44
CA ARG A 89 -14.28 8.65 12.07
C ARG A 89 -15.02 9.85 12.64
N VAL A 90 -16.22 10.11 12.12
CA VAL A 90 -17.19 11.06 12.64
C VAL A 90 -18.13 10.33 13.60
N GLN A 91 -18.19 10.78 14.85
CA GLN A 91 -19.12 10.24 15.85
C GLN A 91 -20.30 11.18 16.06
N PHE A 92 -21.51 10.61 16.10
CA PHE A 92 -22.74 11.33 16.41
C PHE A 92 -23.17 10.95 17.83
N VAL A 93 -23.02 11.88 18.77
CA VAL A 93 -23.30 11.65 20.20
C VAL A 93 -24.62 12.29 20.58
N ASN A 94 -25.44 11.57 21.36
CA ASN A 94 -26.68 12.10 21.92
C ASN A 94 -26.37 13.03 23.11
N ASP A 95 -26.77 14.29 23.01
CA ASP A 95 -26.40 15.34 23.98
C ASP A 95 -26.88 15.06 25.41
N SER A 96 -28.04 14.42 25.58
CA SER A 96 -28.63 14.18 26.91
C SER A 96 -28.10 12.93 27.62
N THR A 97 -27.48 12.00 26.89
CA THR A 97 -26.99 10.72 27.44
C THR A 97 -25.47 10.52 27.30
N ASN A 98 -24.80 11.38 26.53
CA ASN A 98 -23.39 11.27 26.15
C ASN A 98 -23.03 9.89 25.54
N LYS A 99 -23.99 9.24 24.86
CA LYS A 99 -23.80 7.97 24.16
C LYS A 99 -23.73 8.18 22.66
N THR A 100 -22.79 7.50 22.00
CA THR A 100 -22.73 7.41 20.54
C THR A 100 -24.02 6.77 20.01
N ILE A 101 -24.72 7.49 19.12
CA ILE A 101 -25.90 7.00 18.41
C ILE A 101 -25.45 6.13 17.23
N THR A 102 -24.51 6.66 16.44
CA THR A 102 -24.01 6.06 15.21
C THR A 102 -22.66 6.70 14.84
N THR A 103 -21.94 6.11 13.90
CA THR A 103 -20.69 6.65 13.36
C THR A 103 -20.74 6.69 11.84
N ARG A 104 -19.95 7.57 11.24
CA ARG A 104 -19.70 7.63 9.80
C ARG A 104 -18.20 7.79 9.57
N ASP A 105 -17.67 7.21 8.52
CA ASP A 105 -16.26 7.28 8.17
C ASP A 105 -16.07 8.09 6.90
N VAL A 106 -15.17 9.07 6.94
CA VAL A 106 -14.86 9.96 5.82
C VAL A 106 -13.42 9.72 5.39
N GLU A 107 -13.19 9.41 4.11
CA GLU A 107 -11.84 9.31 3.58
C GLU A 107 -11.34 10.72 3.23
N VAL A 108 -10.35 11.19 3.99
CA VAL A 108 -9.72 12.50 3.76
C VAL A 108 -8.65 12.33 2.68
N LEU A 109 -8.88 12.93 1.53
CA LEU A 109 -7.95 12.87 0.41
C LEU A 109 -6.65 13.62 0.69
N ALA A 110 -5.56 13.11 0.13
CA ALA A 110 -4.33 13.87 0.01
C ALA A 110 -4.54 15.12 -0.87
N PRO A 111 -3.82 16.24 -0.62
CA PRO A 111 -3.87 17.40 -1.50
C PRO A 111 -3.47 17.02 -2.94
N GLU A 112 -4.21 17.51 -3.94
CA GLU A 112 -3.84 17.34 -5.35
C GLU A 112 -2.44 17.96 -5.60
N THR A 113 -1.51 17.16 -6.07
CA THR A 113 -0.15 17.58 -6.45
C THR A 113 -0.20 18.39 -7.75
N PRO A 114 0.26 19.67 -7.75
CA PRO A 114 0.24 20.48 -8.96
C PRO A 114 1.05 19.84 -10.09
N ASN A 115 0.44 19.73 -11.27
CA ASN A 115 0.98 19.10 -12.48
C ASN A 115 1.10 17.56 -12.46
N ASP A 116 0.53 16.85 -11.48
CA ASP A 116 0.41 15.39 -11.59
C ASP A 116 -0.64 15.03 -12.67
N PRO A 117 -0.28 14.30 -13.74
CA PRO A 117 -1.22 13.89 -14.78
C PRO A 117 -2.32 12.93 -14.28
N GLU A 118 -2.14 12.29 -13.12
CA GLU A 118 -3.13 11.39 -12.52
C GLU A 118 -4.09 12.11 -11.55
N ALA A 119 -3.78 13.32 -11.07
CA ALA A 119 -4.59 14.02 -10.04
C ALA A 119 -6.05 14.29 -10.46
N ARG A 120 -6.36 14.18 -11.77
CA ARG A 120 -7.70 14.33 -12.35
C ARG A 120 -8.30 13.01 -12.84
N ARG A 121 -7.79 11.87 -12.36
CA ARG A 121 -8.29 10.53 -12.69
C ARG A 121 -8.82 9.81 -11.47
N VAL A 122 -9.93 9.11 -11.69
CA VAL A 122 -10.53 8.18 -10.72
C VAL A 122 -10.43 6.79 -11.28
N GLN A 123 -10.02 5.86 -10.43
CA GLN A 123 -10.05 4.43 -10.71
C GLN A 123 -11.33 3.84 -10.13
N LEU A 124 -12.01 2.99 -10.90
CA LEU A 124 -13.13 2.16 -10.47
C LEU A 124 -12.73 0.69 -10.51
N LEU A 125 -12.78 0.01 -9.37
CA LEU A 125 -12.88 -1.45 -9.34
C LEU A 125 -14.36 -1.85 -9.27
N ILE A 126 -14.81 -2.54 -10.31
CA ILE A 126 -16.19 -3.03 -10.49
C ILE A 126 -16.26 -4.52 -10.11
N ASP A 127 -17.39 -4.94 -9.56
CA ASP A 127 -17.66 -6.29 -9.10
C ASP A 127 -17.27 -7.38 -10.16
N PRO A 128 -16.43 -8.37 -9.81
CA PRO A 128 -16.10 -9.53 -10.68
C PRO A 128 -17.28 -10.40 -11.09
N ASN A 129 -18.43 -10.31 -10.43
CA ASN A 129 -19.64 -11.05 -10.81
C ASN A 129 -20.35 -10.44 -12.05
N LEU A 130 -20.02 -9.20 -12.41
CA LEU A 130 -20.55 -8.55 -13.62
C LEU A 130 -19.75 -9.01 -14.85
N ASN A 131 -20.46 -9.52 -15.85
CA ASN A 131 -19.83 -9.84 -17.13
C ASN A 131 -19.44 -8.57 -17.91
N GLU A 132 -18.66 -8.72 -18.99
CA GLU A 132 -18.13 -7.58 -19.75
C GLU A 132 -19.20 -6.62 -20.28
N THR A 133 -20.38 -7.12 -20.63
CA THR A 133 -21.53 -6.32 -21.07
C THR A 133 -22.13 -5.54 -19.91
N GLN A 134 -22.41 -6.20 -18.77
CA GLN A 134 -22.97 -5.54 -17.58
C GLN A 134 -22.03 -4.44 -17.03
N ALA A 135 -20.72 -4.73 -16.93
CA ALA A 135 -19.73 -3.73 -16.55
C ALA A 135 -19.61 -2.60 -17.60
N GLY A 136 -19.81 -2.90 -18.88
CA GLY A 136 -19.88 -1.91 -19.96
C GLY A 136 -21.09 -0.98 -19.83
N ASP A 137 -22.27 -1.54 -19.57
CA ASP A 137 -23.52 -0.78 -19.39
C ASP A 137 -23.48 0.07 -18.11
N LEU A 138 -22.89 -0.44 -17.03
CA LEU A 138 -22.62 0.32 -15.81
C LEU A 138 -21.71 1.52 -16.10
N LEU A 139 -20.55 1.29 -16.73
CA LEU A 139 -19.63 2.37 -17.11
C LEU A 139 -20.30 3.40 -18.03
N ALA A 140 -21.08 2.96 -19.02
CA ALA A 140 -21.82 3.83 -19.92
C ALA A 140 -22.82 4.73 -19.16
N ARG A 141 -23.53 4.20 -18.16
CA ARG A 141 -24.40 5.00 -17.27
C ARG A 141 -23.60 6.01 -16.44
N LEU A 142 -22.50 5.58 -15.82
CA LEU A 142 -21.68 6.43 -14.95
C LEU A 142 -21.03 7.60 -15.73
N LEU A 143 -20.62 7.37 -16.98
CA LEU A 143 -20.00 8.40 -17.83
C LEU A 143 -21.01 9.47 -18.32
N LEU A 144 -22.32 9.20 -18.25
CA LEU A 144 -23.36 10.20 -18.53
C LEU A 144 -23.61 11.15 -17.35
N LEU A 145 -23.03 10.88 -16.17
CA LEU A 145 -23.23 11.71 -14.98
C LEU A 145 -22.53 13.08 -15.14
N PRO A 146 -23.14 14.18 -14.65
CA PRO A 146 -22.63 15.54 -14.87
C PRO A 146 -21.18 15.72 -14.39
N GLY A 147 -20.27 15.93 -15.34
CA GLY A 147 -18.85 16.21 -15.08
C GLY A 147 -17.93 15.00 -14.95
N ILE A 148 -18.45 13.76 -14.91
CA ILE A 148 -17.63 12.54 -14.73
C ILE A 148 -16.64 12.30 -15.89
N GLY A 149 -16.83 12.93 -17.05
CA GLY A 149 -15.80 13.02 -18.08
C GLY A 149 -15.77 11.80 -18.99
N THR A 150 -14.58 11.24 -19.23
CA THR A 150 -14.37 10.19 -20.26
C THR A 150 -13.60 9.00 -19.73
N LEU A 151 -13.99 7.79 -20.16
CA LEU A 151 -13.20 6.58 -19.94
C LEU A 151 -11.81 6.74 -20.56
N TYR A 152 -10.77 6.54 -19.76
CA TYR A 152 -9.37 6.63 -20.15
C TYR A 152 -8.79 5.25 -20.48
N SER A 153 -9.06 4.25 -19.64
CA SER A 153 -8.72 2.85 -19.90
C SER A 153 -9.72 1.90 -19.23
N ARG A 154 -9.75 0.66 -19.71
CA ARG A 154 -10.50 -0.45 -19.11
C ARG A 154 -9.70 -1.73 -19.30
N GLU A 155 -9.66 -2.56 -18.27
CA GLU A 155 -9.13 -3.92 -18.32
C GLU A 155 -9.93 -4.84 -17.37
N THR A 156 -9.77 -6.14 -17.52
CA THR A 156 -10.24 -7.13 -16.54
C THR A 156 -9.03 -7.59 -15.74
N LEU A 157 -9.07 -7.50 -14.41
CA LEU A 157 -7.96 -7.97 -13.58
C LEU A 157 -7.90 -9.50 -13.59
N PRO A 158 -6.71 -10.12 -13.53
CA PRO A 158 -6.61 -11.57 -13.45
C PRO A 158 -7.28 -12.09 -12.18
N ALA A 159 -8.11 -13.12 -12.33
CA ALA A 159 -8.67 -13.84 -11.20
C ALA A 159 -7.56 -14.60 -10.44
N PRO A 160 -7.66 -14.72 -9.10
CA PRO A 160 -6.69 -15.47 -8.31
C PRO A 160 -6.80 -16.98 -8.55
N ILE A 161 -5.76 -17.74 -8.20
CA ILE A 161 -5.82 -19.21 -8.24
C ILE A 161 -6.87 -19.71 -7.24
N SER A 162 -8.01 -20.16 -7.76
CA SER A 162 -9.10 -20.71 -6.95
C SER A 162 -8.79 -22.15 -6.50
N ARG A 163 -9.01 -22.45 -5.22
CA ARG A 163 -9.08 -23.84 -4.73
C ARG A 163 -10.51 -24.35 -4.78
N SER A 164 -10.79 -25.25 -5.71
CA SER A 164 -11.80 -26.29 -5.50
C SER A 164 -11.27 -27.31 -4.48
N SER A 165 -11.31 -26.97 -3.18
CA SER A 165 -11.04 -27.95 -2.12
C SER A 165 -12.24 -28.90 -2.01
N PRO A 166 -12.11 -30.22 -2.27
CA PRO A 166 -13.28 -31.10 -2.36
C PRO A 166 -13.96 -31.42 -1.02
N ASN A 167 -13.43 -30.95 0.12
CA ASN A 167 -13.71 -31.61 1.41
C ASN A 167 -13.66 -30.71 2.67
N THR A 168 -14.25 -29.52 2.63
CA THR A 168 -14.51 -28.71 3.84
C THR A 168 -15.96 -28.28 3.94
N LYS A 169 -16.78 -29.06 4.65
CA LYS A 169 -18.04 -28.54 5.23
C LYS A 169 -17.67 -27.53 6.32
N ALA A 170 -18.40 -26.41 6.37
CA ALA A 170 -18.19 -25.27 7.29
C ALA A 170 -16.89 -24.46 7.05
N ALA A 171 -16.79 -23.82 5.89
CA ALA A 171 -16.15 -22.51 5.78
C ALA A 171 -17.24 -21.42 5.71
N GLN A 172 -16.93 -20.21 6.19
CA GLN A 172 -17.75 -19.02 5.88
C GLN A 172 -17.86 -18.87 4.34
N PRO A 173 -18.93 -18.25 3.80
CA PRO A 173 -18.98 -17.95 2.37
C PRO A 173 -17.71 -17.19 2.00
N ALA A 174 -16.92 -17.76 1.08
CA ALA A 174 -15.64 -17.19 0.72
C ALA A 174 -15.87 -15.79 0.15
N ALA A 175 -15.32 -14.77 0.80
CA ALA A 175 -15.42 -13.39 0.34
C ALA A 175 -14.96 -13.32 -1.11
N THR A 176 -15.78 -12.69 -1.96
CA THR A 176 -15.51 -12.60 -3.39
C THR A 176 -14.21 -11.79 -3.59
N SER A 177 -13.29 -12.32 -4.41
CA SER A 177 -11.99 -11.67 -4.62
C SER A 177 -12.17 -10.37 -5.39
N PRO A 178 -11.55 -9.24 -5.00
CA PRO A 178 -11.53 -8.05 -5.85
C PRO A 178 -10.72 -8.26 -7.15
N CYS A 179 -9.82 -9.25 -7.16
CA CYS A 179 -9.12 -9.70 -8.37
C CYS A 179 -10.04 -10.58 -9.21
N GLY A 180 -10.11 -10.32 -10.52
CA GLY A 180 -11.15 -10.83 -11.43
C GLY A 180 -12.15 -9.75 -11.85
N GLY A 181 -12.20 -8.61 -11.16
CA GLY A 181 -13.08 -7.48 -11.47
C GLY A 181 -12.68 -6.69 -12.72
N THR A 182 -13.60 -5.89 -13.24
CA THR A 182 -13.25 -4.87 -14.25
C THR A 182 -12.59 -3.68 -13.54
N LEU A 183 -11.41 -3.30 -13.99
CA LEU A 183 -10.73 -2.07 -13.58
C LEU A 183 -10.88 -1.01 -14.67
N ALA A 184 -11.35 0.17 -14.32
CA ALA A 184 -11.56 1.27 -15.26
C ALA A 184 -10.97 2.58 -14.72
N ASP A 185 -10.21 3.28 -15.56
CA ASP A 185 -9.72 4.62 -15.27
C ASP A 185 -10.63 5.65 -15.97
N ILE A 186 -11.09 6.65 -15.24
CA ILE A 186 -11.92 7.74 -15.75
C ILE A 186 -11.16 9.07 -15.62
N GLN A 187 -11.04 9.81 -16.72
CA GLN A 187 -10.51 11.16 -16.76
C GLN A 187 -11.64 12.17 -16.49
N LEU A 188 -11.58 12.85 -15.33
CA LEU A 188 -12.63 13.76 -14.88
C LEU A 188 -12.71 15.04 -15.74
N GLY A 189 -13.93 15.49 -16.04
CA GLY A 189 -14.18 16.75 -16.73
C GLY A 189 -13.87 17.98 -15.87
N ALA A 190 -13.59 19.12 -16.50
CA ALA A 190 -13.09 20.33 -15.82
C ALA A 190 -14.05 20.98 -14.78
N GLY A 191 -15.32 20.56 -14.73
CA GLY A 191 -16.36 21.15 -13.85
C GLY A 191 -16.61 20.42 -12.53
N ILE A 192 -16.00 19.26 -12.27
CA ILE A 192 -16.22 18.48 -11.05
C ILE A 192 -14.94 18.42 -10.20
N THR A 193 -15.05 18.41 -8.86
CA THR A 193 -13.90 18.15 -7.98
C THR A 193 -13.68 16.65 -7.79
N LEU A 194 -12.50 16.24 -7.32
CA LEU A 194 -12.19 14.84 -7.08
C LEU A 194 -13.11 14.23 -6.02
N GLU A 195 -13.37 14.95 -4.92
CA GLU A 195 -14.30 14.53 -3.86
C GLU A 195 -15.73 14.38 -4.41
N ALA A 196 -16.17 15.34 -5.22
CA ALA A 196 -17.49 15.32 -5.85
C ALA A 196 -17.67 14.12 -6.79
N ALA A 197 -16.64 13.80 -7.58
CA ALA A 197 -16.65 12.65 -8.47
C ALA A 197 -16.70 11.31 -7.71
N LEU A 198 -15.85 11.13 -6.70
CA LEU A 198 -15.79 9.89 -5.91
C LEU A 198 -17.12 9.60 -5.19
N ASN A 199 -17.70 10.61 -4.53
CA ASN A 199 -19.00 10.48 -3.87
C ASN A 199 -20.13 10.14 -4.87
N LEU A 200 -20.14 10.79 -6.04
CA LEU A 200 -21.15 10.56 -7.07
C LEU A 200 -21.02 9.17 -7.72
N LEU A 201 -19.80 8.71 -7.98
CA LEU A 201 -19.51 7.40 -8.53
C LEU A 201 -19.85 6.27 -7.55
N ALA A 202 -19.60 6.46 -6.26
CA ALA A 202 -20.04 5.52 -5.22
C ALA A 202 -21.58 5.47 -5.11
N GLN A 203 -22.25 6.63 -5.13
CA GLN A 203 -23.70 6.71 -5.00
C GLN A 203 -24.44 6.06 -6.19
N GLU A 204 -24.05 6.40 -7.42
CA GLU A 204 -24.72 5.93 -8.64
C GLU A 204 -24.22 4.56 -9.13
N GLY A 205 -23.06 4.14 -8.63
CA GLY A 205 -22.49 2.81 -8.83
C GLY A 205 -23.09 1.73 -7.92
N GLY A 206 -23.59 2.12 -6.74
CA GLY A 206 -24.24 1.21 -5.81
C GLY A 206 -23.31 0.08 -5.35
N GLU A 207 -23.84 -1.15 -5.26
CA GLU A 207 -23.06 -2.34 -4.86
C GLU A 207 -22.14 -2.87 -5.98
N ASP A 208 -22.34 -2.43 -7.24
CA ASP A 208 -21.54 -2.88 -8.39
C ASP A 208 -20.16 -2.18 -8.49
N VAL A 209 -20.04 -0.96 -7.94
CA VAL A 209 -18.78 -0.20 -7.88
C VAL A 209 -18.15 -0.35 -6.50
N TRP A 210 -17.27 -1.34 -6.37
CA TRP A 210 -16.69 -1.72 -5.08
C TRP A 210 -15.73 -0.67 -4.52
N TYR A 211 -14.89 -0.08 -5.37
CA TYR A 211 -13.89 0.91 -4.96
C TYR A 211 -13.71 2.00 -6.03
N PRO A 212 -14.34 3.18 -5.87
CA PRO A 212 -13.92 4.40 -6.52
C PRO A 212 -12.76 5.00 -5.69
N ASP A 213 -11.55 4.99 -6.24
CA ASP A 213 -10.34 5.51 -5.61
C ASP A 213 -9.70 6.62 -6.46
N PRO A 214 -9.06 7.64 -5.85
CA PRO A 214 -8.23 8.57 -6.59
C PRO A 214 -7.01 7.84 -7.17
N LEU A 215 -6.68 8.11 -8.43
CA LEU A 215 -5.52 7.50 -9.06
C LEU A 215 -4.26 8.26 -8.60
N THR A 216 -3.42 7.62 -7.79
CA THR A 216 -2.25 8.26 -7.17
C THR A 216 -0.95 7.55 -7.54
N ARG A 217 0.16 8.26 -7.32
CA ARG A 217 1.53 7.78 -7.55
C ARG A 217 2.26 7.60 -6.23
N TRP A 218 2.85 6.43 -6.06
CA TRP A 218 3.75 6.05 -4.99
C TRP A 218 5.18 6.12 -5.53
N GLY A 219 6.20 6.36 -4.69
CA GLY A 219 7.55 6.55 -5.23
C GLY A 219 8.68 6.41 -4.22
N ALA A 220 9.82 5.93 -4.69
CA ALA A 220 11.02 5.69 -3.89
C ALA A 220 11.76 6.98 -3.44
N GLY A 221 11.23 8.16 -3.76
CA GLY A 221 11.90 9.45 -3.54
C GLY A 221 10.94 10.64 -3.55
N ALA A 222 9.78 10.53 -2.91
CA ALA A 222 8.76 11.59 -2.83
C ALA A 222 9.15 12.76 -1.90
N LEU A 223 10.31 13.38 -2.13
CA LEU A 223 10.66 14.67 -1.57
C LEU A 223 9.96 15.79 -2.35
N SER A 224 8.73 16.12 -1.94
CA SER A 224 8.12 17.40 -2.28
C SER A 224 8.77 18.53 -1.47
N GLN A 225 10.00 18.91 -1.81
CA GLN A 225 10.59 20.18 -1.41
C GLN A 225 11.20 20.89 -2.61
N THR A 226 10.70 22.10 -2.85
CA THR A 226 11.12 22.98 -3.94
C THR A 226 12.56 23.46 -3.77
N LEU A 227 13.41 23.18 -4.77
CA LEU A 227 14.62 23.96 -5.05
C LEU A 227 14.55 24.49 -6.49
N PRO A 228 15.01 25.72 -6.76
CA PRO A 228 14.68 26.40 -8.00
C PRO A 228 15.49 25.91 -9.22
N ALA A 229 14.74 25.55 -10.27
CA ALA A 229 15.06 25.62 -11.70
C ALA A 229 16.51 25.37 -12.17
N MET A 230 16.71 24.24 -12.87
CA MET A 230 17.43 24.25 -14.15
C MET A 230 16.59 23.55 -15.21
N SER A 231 16.60 24.12 -16.43
CA SER A 231 15.73 23.75 -17.54
C SER A 231 16.47 22.94 -18.61
N GLN A 232 15.70 22.43 -19.58
CA GLN A 232 16.15 21.79 -20.83
C GLN A 232 16.76 20.38 -20.72
N SER A 233 15.96 19.36 -21.00
CA SER A 233 15.94 18.74 -22.35
C SER A 233 15.01 17.52 -22.37
N ALA A 234 14.06 17.52 -23.30
CA ALA A 234 13.36 16.30 -23.70
C ALA A 234 14.17 15.58 -24.79
N GLN A 235 13.84 14.30 -25.03
CA GLN A 235 14.46 13.36 -25.99
C GLN A 235 15.69 12.59 -25.48
N ALA A 236 15.45 11.36 -24.99
CA ALA A 236 16.38 10.23 -25.10
C ALA A 236 15.65 8.90 -24.82
N GLN A 237 14.90 8.39 -25.81
CA GLN A 237 14.72 6.93 -25.94
C GLN A 237 15.94 6.37 -26.69
N THR A 238 16.19 5.06 -26.51
CA THR A 238 17.20 4.26 -27.24
C THR A 238 18.67 4.68 -27.13
N GLN A 239 19.35 4.23 -26.06
CA GLN A 239 20.70 3.62 -26.00
C GLN A 239 21.18 3.63 -24.55
N LEU A 240 21.92 2.60 -24.09
CA LEU A 240 22.59 2.65 -22.79
C LEU A 240 23.66 3.77 -22.81
N PRO A 241 23.55 4.84 -21.99
CA PRO A 241 24.61 5.83 -21.87
C PRO A 241 25.74 5.27 -21.02
N ASN A 242 26.98 5.71 -21.28
CA ASN A 242 28.17 5.22 -20.58
C ASN A 242 28.07 5.37 -19.05
N LEU A 243 28.50 4.33 -18.34
CA LEU A 243 28.28 4.02 -16.92
C LEU A 243 29.08 4.90 -15.93
N LYS A 244 29.20 6.22 -16.19
CA LYS A 244 30.06 7.14 -15.43
C LYS A 244 29.50 8.55 -15.16
N ALA A 245 28.29 8.91 -15.60
CA ALA A 245 27.85 10.33 -15.58
C ALA A 245 26.40 10.61 -15.17
N GLN A 246 25.81 9.84 -14.24
CA GLN A 246 24.64 10.28 -13.46
C GLN A 246 24.76 9.77 -12.01
N VAL A 247 25.66 10.39 -11.23
CA VAL A 247 25.92 10.03 -9.82
C VAL A 247 25.47 11.15 -8.90
N ASN A 248 24.17 11.14 -8.59
CA ASN A 248 23.56 11.81 -7.44
C ASN A 248 22.13 11.25 -7.29
N GLN A 249 22.01 10.07 -6.68
CA GLN A 249 20.72 9.41 -6.39
C GLN A 249 20.68 9.01 -4.91
N GLN A 250 19.47 8.97 -4.36
CA GLN A 250 19.23 9.22 -2.93
C GLN A 250 19.37 7.97 -2.03
N SER A 251 19.53 6.78 -2.61
CA SER A 251 19.58 5.50 -1.89
C SER A 251 21.01 5.03 -1.55
N PHE A 252 22.03 5.65 -2.15
CA PHE A 252 23.42 5.20 -2.08
C PHE A 252 24.24 5.99 -1.07
N HIS A 253 24.86 5.29 -0.12
CA HIS A 253 25.72 5.91 0.89
C HIS A 253 27.10 5.25 0.93
N TYR A 254 28.16 6.08 0.86
CA TYR A 254 29.51 5.64 1.21
C TYR A 254 29.69 5.71 2.73
N VAL A 255 29.49 4.58 3.41
CA VAL A 255 29.68 4.44 4.87
C VAL A 255 30.93 3.62 5.16
N LEU A 256 31.68 4.00 6.19
CA LEU A 256 32.97 3.41 6.58
C LEU A 256 32.89 1.97 7.15
N ALA A 257 31.71 1.35 7.12
CA ALA A 257 31.46 -0.01 7.62
C ALA A 257 30.31 -0.67 6.81
N PRO A 258 30.59 -1.24 5.62
CA PRO A 258 29.62 -2.02 4.86
C PRO A 258 29.18 -3.26 5.63
N VAL A 259 27.94 -3.71 5.41
CA VAL A 259 27.37 -4.85 6.14
C VAL A 259 26.69 -5.85 5.22
N SER A 260 27.22 -7.07 5.20
CA SER A 260 26.61 -8.23 4.52
C SER A 260 25.39 -8.72 5.32
N PRO A 261 24.17 -8.74 4.74
CA PRO A 261 22.93 -9.02 5.48
C PRO A 261 22.93 -10.36 6.24
N ARG A 262 23.49 -11.42 5.62
CA ARG A 262 23.53 -12.77 6.20
C ARG A 262 24.48 -12.91 7.39
N VAL A 263 25.49 -12.03 7.51
CA VAL A 263 26.38 -11.96 8.69
C VAL A 263 25.62 -11.41 9.90
N VAL A 264 24.67 -10.50 9.68
CA VAL A 264 23.84 -9.90 10.73
C VAL A 264 22.76 -10.86 11.23
N LEU A 265 21.99 -11.40 10.29
CA LEU A 265 20.79 -12.16 10.60
C LEU A 265 21.11 -13.58 11.09
N GLY A 266 22.28 -14.09 10.70
CA GLY A 266 22.73 -15.47 10.92
C GLY A 266 22.26 -16.40 9.80
N SER A 267 22.69 -17.66 9.86
CA SER A 267 22.10 -18.70 9.02
C SER A 267 20.76 -19.16 9.60
N PRO A 268 19.77 -19.51 8.76
CA PRO A 268 18.54 -20.15 9.22
C PRO A 268 18.85 -21.45 9.99
N ALA A 269 18.18 -21.63 11.12
CA ALA A 269 18.26 -22.87 11.90
C ALA A 269 17.36 -23.97 11.31
N GLY A 270 17.52 -25.21 11.78
CA GLY A 270 16.71 -26.36 11.38
C GLY A 270 16.83 -26.82 9.92
N GLY A 271 17.78 -26.27 9.14
CA GLY A 271 17.91 -26.56 7.70
C GLY A 271 16.84 -25.87 6.83
N MET A 272 16.10 -24.90 7.37
CA MET A 272 15.14 -24.11 6.62
C MET A 272 15.82 -23.16 5.63
N THR A 273 15.17 -22.93 4.50
CA THR A 273 15.72 -22.19 3.36
C THR A 273 14.66 -21.42 2.57
N GLY A 274 13.38 -21.54 2.93
CA GLY A 274 12.23 -20.98 2.21
C GLY A 274 11.67 -21.88 1.12
N ALA A 275 12.19 -23.10 0.97
CA ALA A 275 11.75 -24.04 -0.06
C ALA A 275 10.23 -24.34 0.05
N GLY A 276 9.54 -24.31 -1.09
CA GLY A 276 8.09 -24.48 -1.17
C GLY A 276 7.27 -23.20 -0.94
N VAL A 277 7.93 -22.05 -0.80
CA VAL A 277 7.32 -20.73 -0.67
C VAL A 277 7.86 -19.82 -1.77
N THR A 278 7.01 -18.97 -2.35
CA THR A 278 7.39 -17.98 -3.36
C THR A 278 7.22 -16.57 -2.79
N ILE A 279 8.25 -15.75 -2.96
CA ILE A 279 8.24 -14.33 -2.62
C ILE A 279 7.96 -13.54 -3.91
N ALA A 280 6.79 -12.93 -4.01
CA ALA A 280 6.48 -11.96 -5.06
C ALA A 280 7.08 -10.60 -4.69
N VAL A 281 7.89 -10.05 -5.58
CA VAL A 281 8.57 -8.77 -5.42
C VAL A 281 7.91 -7.78 -6.39
N LEU A 282 7.02 -6.94 -5.87
CA LEU A 282 6.30 -5.93 -6.65
C LEU A 282 7.09 -4.62 -6.56
N ASP A 283 7.83 -4.30 -7.61
CA ASP A 283 8.89 -3.29 -7.57
C ASP A 283 9.18 -2.70 -8.98
N THR A 284 10.40 -2.21 -9.24
CA THR A 284 10.88 -1.72 -10.54
C THR A 284 11.16 -2.83 -11.56
N GLY A 285 11.16 -4.10 -11.16
CA GLY A 285 11.31 -5.25 -12.06
C GLY A 285 12.45 -6.17 -11.63
N PHE A 286 13.14 -6.76 -12.59
CA PHE A 286 14.32 -7.60 -12.37
C PHE A 286 15.23 -7.63 -13.59
N SER A 287 16.54 -7.43 -13.39
CA SER A 287 17.58 -7.43 -14.42
C SER A 287 18.68 -8.43 -14.06
N PRO A 288 18.85 -9.55 -14.80
CA PRO A 288 19.93 -10.51 -14.55
C PRO A 288 21.34 -9.90 -14.54
N GLN A 289 21.54 -8.80 -15.28
CA GLN A 289 22.82 -8.07 -15.37
C GLN A 289 23.15 -7.28 -14.10
N LEU A 290 22.19 -7.11 -13.19
CA LEU A 290 22.34 -6.42 -11.90
C LEU A 290 22.48 -7.41 -10.73
N ASP A 291 22.74 -8.68 -11.03
CA ASP A 291 23.12 -9.75 -10.09
C ASP A 291 24.59 -10.19 -10.35
N PRO A 292 25.60 -9.35 -10.05
CA PRO A 292 27.00 -9.61 -10.38
C PRO A 292 27.63 -10.74 -9.54
N THR A 293 26.99 -11.10 -8.43
CA THR A 293 27.40 -12.13 -7.48
C THR A 293 26.72 -13.48 -7.73
N HIS A 294 25.83 -13.58 -8.72
CA HIS A 294 25.10 -14.79 -9.12
C HIS A 294 24.28 -15.40 -7.98
N GLU A 295 23.52 -14.55 -7.28
CA GLU A 295 22.64 -14.92 -6.18
C GLU A 295 21.31 -15.51 -6.66
N LEU A 296 20.80 -14.99 -7.78
CA LEU A 296 19.52 -15.34 -8.41
C LEU A 296 19.70 -15.80 -9.87
N THR A 297 20.91 -15.67 -10.41
CA THR A 297 21.36 -16.15 -11.72
C THR A 297 22.43 -17.23 -11.60
N ASP A 298 22.67 -17.98 -12.68
CA ASP A 298 23.89 -18.77 -12.84
C ASP A 298 25.04 -17.89 -13.34
N LYS A 299 26.23 -18.49 -13.48
CA LYS A 299 27.46 -17.80 -13.93
C LYS A 299 27.40 -17.30 -15.38
N GLN A 300 26.35 -17.63 -16.11
CA GLN A 300 26.08 -17.20 -17.48
C GLN A 300 25.04 -16.05 -17.50
N GLY A 301 24.56 -15.61 -16.34
CA GLY A 301 23.52 -14.58 -16.21
C GLY A 301 22.12 -15.10 -16.51
N ILE A 302 21.92 -16.42 -16.56
CA ILE A 302 20.60 -17.04 -16.76
C ILE A 302 19.92 -17.18 -15.40
N ARG A 303 18.64 -16.81 -15.33
CA ARG A 303 17.85 -16.89 -14.09
C ARG A 303 17.78 -18.34 -13.58
N LEU A 304 18.05 -18.53 -12.28
CA LEU A 304 17.96 -19.84 -11.65
C LEU A 304 16.50 -20.32 -11.66
N ALA A 305 16.27 -21.65 -11.73
CA ALA A 305 14.93 -22.22 -11.94
C ALA A 305 13.87 -21.85 -10.88
N ARG A 306 14.29 -21.41 -9.68
CA ARG A 306 13.40 -20.90 -8.62
C ARG A 306 12.93 -19.45 -8.85
N VAL A 307 13.56 -18.73 -9.77
CA VAL A 307 13.16 -17.38 -10.17
C VAL A 307 12.20 -17.51 -11.35
N SER A 308 10.95 -17.12 -11.16
CA SER A 308 9.93 -17.09 -12.21
C SER A 308 10.28 -16.04 -13.28
N PRO A 309 9.80 -16.20 -14.54
CA PRO A 309 9.89 -15.16 -15.55
C PRO A 309 9.38 -13.81 -15.01
N PRO A 310 10.17 -12.74 -15.03
CA PRO A 310 9.75 -11.44 -14.54
C PRO A 310 8.56 -10.88 -15.34
N ILE A 311 7.52 -10.41 -14.65
CA ILE A 311 6.26 -9.95 -15.25
C ILE A 311 6.20 -8.43 -15.27
N ASN A 312 5.79 -7.85 -16.40
CA ASN A 312 5.53 -6.44 -16.58
C ASN A 312 4.05 -6.11 -16.28
N ALA A 313 3.75 -5.77 -15.02
CA ALA A 313 2.42 -5.32 -14.63
C ALA A 313 2.18 -3.83 -14.90
N LEU A 314 3.01 -3.16 -15.72
CA LEU A 314 2.69 -1.86 -16.34
C LEU A 314 1.89 -2.00 -17.64
N VAL A 315 1.90 -3.20 -18.23
CA VAL A 315 1.05 -3.53 -19.39
C VAL A 315 -0.32 -3.93 -18.85
N PRO A 316 -1.44 -3.39 -19.38
CA PRO A 316 -2.78 -3.85 -19.03
C PRO A 316 -2.94 -5.36 -19.20
N PHE A 317 -3.72 -6.00 -18.34
CA PHE A 317 -3.87 -7.45 -18.38
C PHE A 317 -4.59 -7.91 -19.65
N ASP A 318 -4.00 -8.91 -20.31
CA ASP A 318 -4.57 -9.60 -21.46
C ASP A 318 -4.64 -11.11 -21.14
N PRO A 319 -5.82 -11.76 -21.17
CA PRO A 319 -5.94 -13.20 -21.00
C PRO A 319 -5.11 -14.04 -21.99
N ALA A 320 -4.80 -13.50 -23.18
CA ALA A 320 -3.93 -14.16 -24.16
C ALA A 320 -2.43 -14.00 -23.84
N ASN A 321 -2.07 -13.04 -23.00
CA ASN A 321 -0.71 -12.77 -22.52
C ASN A 321 -0.72 -12.46 -21.01
N PRO A 322 -1.05 -13.45 -20.14
CA PRO A 322 -1.36 -13.20 -18.74
C PRO A 322 -0.14 -12.85 -17.87
N ALA A 323 1.06 -12.95 -18.43
CA ALA A 323 2.33 -12.61 -17.81
C ALA A 323 3.25 -11.88 -18.81
N PRO A 324 2.96 -10.62 -19.17
CA PRO A 324 3.74 -9.88 -20.16
C PRO A 324 5.21 -9.78 -19.73
N SER A 325 6.17 -10.06 -20.63
CA SER A 325 7.60 -9.99 -20.27
C SER A 325 8.11 -8.56 -20.08
N LEU A 326 9.20 -8.37 -19.32
CA LEU A 326 9.95 -7.11 -19.20
C LEU A 326 10.69 -6.65 -20.49
N ALA A 327 10.22 -7.01 -21.68
CA ALA A 327 10.84 -6.59 -22.94
C ALA A 327 10.89 -5.05 -23.04
N GLY A 328 12.09 -4.49 -23.22
CA GLY A 328 12.32 -3.04 -23.21
C GLY A 328 12.03 -2.32 -21.88
N SER A 329 11.74 -3.07 -20.81
CA SER A 329 11.20 -2.59 -19.53
C SER A 329 11.82 -3.36 -18.35
N GLN A 330 13.13 -3.62 -18.46
CA GLN A 330 13.94 -4.24 -17.40
C GLN A 330 14.02 -3.30 -16.16
N ASP A 331 14.68 -3.75 -15.10
CA ASP A 331 15.00 -2.92 -13.94
C ASP A 331 16.19 -2.02 -14.26
N PHE A 332 15.94 -0.71 -14.32
CA PHE A 332 16.90 0.33 -14.73
C PHE A 332 17.16 1.36 -13.62
N TRP A 333 16.29 1.46 -12.62
CA TRP A 333 16.36 2.35 -11.47
C TRP A 333 17.19 1.71 -10.36
N GLU A 334 18.48 2.07 -10.28
CA GLU A 334 19.43 1.60 -9.24
C GLU A 334 19.61 0.05 -9.14
N GLY A 335 18.88 -0.71 -9.94
CA GLY A 335 18.63 -2.15 -9.75
C GLY A 335 17.69 -2.48 -8.59
N HIS A 336 16.83 -1.54 -8.16
CA HIS A 336 16.10 -1.60 -6.89
C HIS A 336 15.32 -2.92 -6.73
N GLY A 337 14.45 -3.27 -7.67
CA GLY A 337 13.69 -4.52 -7.65
C GLY A 337 14.58 -5.78 -7.69
N THR A 338 15.70 -5.73 -8.41
CA THR A 338 16.70 -6.81 -8.44
C THR A 338 17.37 -6.97 -7.06
N GLN A 339 17.79 -5.89 -6.42
CA GLN A 339 18.42 -5.94 -5.10
C GLN A 339 17.43 -6.35 -4.00
N VAL A 340 16.19 -5.89 -4.07
CA VAL A 340 15.09 -6.32 -3.19
C VAL A 340 14.87 -7.83 -3.33
N ALA A 341 14.89 -8.37 -4.55
CA ALA A 341 14.82 -9.82 -4.79
C ALA A 341 16.05 -10.57 -4.21
N ILE A 342 17.26 -10.03 -4.38
CA ILE A 342 18.50 -10.62 -3.82
C ILE A 342 18.44 -10.68 -2.29
N LEU A 343 18.03 -9.61 -1.61
CA LEU A 343 17.85 -9.56 -0.16
C LEU A 343 16.79 -10.56 0.35
N ALA A 344 15.76 -10.83 -0.45
CA ALA A 344 14.73 -11.79 -0.10
C ALA A 344 15.23 -13.24 -0.17
N ALA A 345 15.81 -13.65 -1.31
CA ALA A 345 16.06 -15.06 -1.63
C ALA A 345 17.35 -15.35 -2.43
N GLY A 346 18.28 -14.40 -2.49
CA GLY A 346 19.63 -14.59 -3.00
C GLY A 346 20.40 -15.68 -2.24
N ALA A 347 21.33 -16.35 -2.93
CA ALA A 347 22.07 -17.49 -2.36
C ALA A 347 23.03 -17.13 -1.22
N LEU A 348 23.51 -15.88 -1.15
CA LEU A 348 24.55 -15.41 -0.23
C LEU A 348 24.07 -14.30 0.71
N SER A 349 23.28 -13.36 0.22
CA SER A 349 22.72 -12.22 0.96
C SER A 349 21.26 -12.44 1.36
N GLY A 350 20.56 -13.32 0.65
CA GLY A 350 19.14 -13.59 0.87
C GLY A 350 18.82 -14.26 2.19
N SER A 351 17.70 -13.85 2.80
CA SER A 351 17.20 -14.47 4.03
C SER A 351 16.61 -15.88 3.78
N ALA A 352 15.99 -16.11 2.62
CA ALA A 352 15.40 -17.39 2.23
C ALA A 352 16.01 -17.94 0.92
N PRO A 353 17.24 -18.48 0.93
CA PRO A 353 18.03 -18.75 -0.29
C PRO A 353 17.46 -19.82 -1.23
N ALA A 354 16.45 -20.60 -0.81
CA ALA A 354 15.75 -21.58 -1.65
C ALA A 354 14.26 -21.26 -1.87
N ALA A 355 13.78 -20.09 -1.43
CA ALA A 355 12.45 -19.62 -1.81
C ALA A 355 12.37 -19.36 -3.32
N GLY A 356 11.18 -19.55 -3.88
CA GLY A 356 10.86 -19.05 -5.21
C GLY A 356 10.83 -17.52 -5.21
N VAL A 357 11.14 -16.91 -6.35
CA VAL A 357 11.06 -15.45 -6.54
C VAL A 357 10.18 -15.17 -7.75
N LEU A 358 9.17 -14.32 -7.57
CA LEU A 358 8.31 -13.82 -8.65
C LEU A 358 8.47 -12.29 -8.77
N PRO A 359 9.37 -11.79 -9.64
CA PRO A 359 9.51 -10.36 -9.85
C PRO A 359 8.35 -9.82 -10.69
N ILE A 360 7.72 -8.74 -10.24
CA ILE A 360 6.61 -8.08 -10.91
C ILE A 360 6.91 -6.58 -10.96
N LYS A 361 7.06 -6.03 -12.16
CA LYS A 361 7.27 -4.59 -12.37
C LYS A 361 5.94 -3.85 -12.24
N VAL A 362 5.81 -3.04 -11.19
CA VAL A 362 4.66 -2.15 -10.93
C VAL A 362 5.05 -0.68 -10.91
N CYS A 363 6.35 -0.38 -11.06
CA CYS A 363 6.89 0.97 -11.06
C CYS A 363 7.49 1.35 -12.42
N LEU A 364 7.03 2.50 -12.95
CA LEU A 364 7.66 3.21 -14.05
C LEU A 364 8.93 3.90 -13.55
N GLU A 365 9.93 4.02 -14.42
CA GLU A 365 11.22 4.62 -14.10
C GLU A 365 11.52 5.74 -15.10
N GLY A 366 12.02 6.87 -14.64
CA GLY A 366 12.31 8.01 -15.50
C GLY A 366 12.81 9.22 -14.71
N ALA A 367 13.56 10.10 -15.39
CA ALA A 367 14.11 11.33 -14.81
C ALA A 367 14.92 11.14 -13.49
N GLY A 368 15.48 9.94 -13.27
CA GLY A 368 16.17 9.63 -12.03
C GLY A 368 15.25 9.40 -10.83
N GLN A 369 14.04 8.86 -11.05
CA GLN A 369 13.11 8.40 -10.02
C GLN A 369 12.34 7.14 -10.48
N ALA A 370 11.80 6.39 -9.52
CA ALA A 370 10.79 5.36 -9.74
C ALA A 370 9.43 5.78 -9.15
N SER A 371 8.37 5.56 -9.93
CA SER A 371 6.98 5.92 -9.61
C SER A 371 6.04 4.74 -9.92
N CYS A 372 5.33 4.25 -8.92
CA CYS A 372 4.39 3.13 -9.02
C CYS A 372 2.97 3.69 -8.94
N SER A 373 2.15 3.50 -9.97
CA SER A 373 0.75 3.92 -9.90
C SER A 373 -0.06 2.94 -9.06
N THR A 374 -1.04 3.43 -8.29
CA THR A 374 -1.98 2.57 -7.56
C THR A 374 -2.62 1.50 -8.45
N LYS A 375 -2.91 1.82 -9.72
CA LYS A 375 -3.45 0.84 -10.68
C LYS A 375 -2.49 -0.27 -11.05
N ASP A 376 -1.21 0.07 -11.23
CA ASP A 376 -0.19 -0.87 -11.65
C ASP A 376 0.20 -1.79 -10.48
N VAL A 377 0.18 -1.25 -9.25
CA VAL A 377 0.30 -2.04 -8.01
C VAL A 377 -0.90 -2.98 -7.85
N LEU A 378 -2.13 -2.48 -8.03
CA LEU A 378 -3.34 -3.31 -7.95
C LEU A 378 -3.32 -4.46 -8.98
N ARG A 379 -2.94 -4.15 -10.24
CA ARG A 379 -2.71 -5.15 -11.29
C ARG A 379 -1.64 -6.15 -10.88
N GLY A 380 -0.50 -5.69 -10.38
CA GLY A 380 0.60 -6.54 -9.91
C GLY A 380 0.22 -7.46 -8.75
N LEU A 381 -0.63 -7.01 -7.82
CA LEU A 381 -1.16 -7.83 -6.73
C LEU A 381 -2.06 -8.94 -7.24
N CYS A 382 -2.97 -8.64 -8.17
CA CYS A 382 -3.82 -9.65 -8.78
C CYS A 382 -3.04 -10.62 -9.67
N VAL A 383 -2.00 -10.16 -10.37
CA VAL A 383 -1.04 -11.03 -11.08
C VAL A 383 -0.34 -11.97 -10.10
N ALA A 384 0.18 -11.49 -8.97
CA ALA A 384 0.83 -12.35 -7.97
C ALA A 384 -0.11 -13.48 -7.47
N LEU A 385 -1.37 -13.14 -7.21
CA LEU A 385 -2.41 -14.07 -6.76
C LEU A 385 -2.92 -15.02 -7.85
N SER A 386 -2.73 -14.70 -9.14
CA SER A 386 -3.02 -15.58 -10.27
C SER A 386 -1.85 -16.51 -10.63
N GLN A 387 -0.63 -16.19 -10.20
CA GLN A 387 0.56 -17.03 -10.41
C GLN A 387 0.86 -17.97 -9.24
N VAL A 388 0.55 -17.59 -7.99
CA VAL A 388 0.93 -18.36 -6.79
C VAL A 388 -0.27 -18.51 -5.84
N PRO A 389 -0.59 -19.74 -5.37
CA PRO A 389 -1.62 -19.93 -4.35
C PRO A 389 -1.28 -19.16 -3.07
N ALA A 390 -2.23 -18.41 -2.53
CA ALA A 390 -1.99 -17.50 -1.39
C ALA A 390 -1.25 -18.16 -0.20
N GLN A 391 -1.52 -19.43 0.13
CA GLN A 391 -0.85 -20.11 1.24
C GLN A 391 0.66 -20.34 1.01
N GLN A 392 1.15 -20.26 -0.23
CA GLN A 392 2.56 -20.37 -0.61
C GLN A 392 3.18 -19.00 -0.96
N LEU A 393 2.44 -17.90 -0.79
CA LEU A 393 2.82 -16.57 -1.26
C LEU A 393 3.23 -15.66 -0.09
N VAL A 394 4.41 -15.05 -0.23
CA VAL A 394 4.80 -13.84 0.50
C VAL A 394 4.85 -12.70 -0.51
N ILE A 395 4.14 -11.60 -0.23
CA ILE A 395 4.12 -10.39 -1.06
C ILE A 395 5.04 -9.36 -0.40
N ASN A 396 6.12 -8.97 -1.09
CA ASN A 396 7.00 -7.89 -0.67
C ASN A 396 6.68 -6.61 -1.44
N LEU A 397 6.41 -5.54 -0.70
CA LEU A 397 6.05 -4.21 -1.17
C LEU A 397 7.11 -3.22 -0.67
N SER A 398 8.21 -3.11 -1.41
CA SER A 398 9.32 -2.18 -1.12
C SER A 398 9.05 -0.77 -1.67
N LEU A 399 7.79 -0.34 -1.56
CA LEU A 399 7.23 0.88 -2.14
C LEU A 399 6.18 1.48 -1.20
N GLY A 400 5.82 2.75 -1.41
CA GLY A 400 4.72 3.37 -0.68
C GLY A 400 4.43 4.82 -1.09
N GLY A 401 3.33 5.35 -0.53
CA GLY A 401 2.99 6.77 -0.62
C GLY A 401 1.95 7.19 0.42
N ALA A 402 1.76 8.51 0.54
CA ALA A 402 0.93 9.13 1.59
C ALA A 402 -0.60 8.96 1.43
N SER A 403 -1.06 8.35 0.34
CA SER A 403 -2.50 8.21 0.03
C SER A 403 -2.97 6.77 0.27
N PRO A 404 -4.01 6.55 1.11
CA PRO A 404 -4.68 5.26 1.18
C PRO A 404 -5.40 4.95 -0.14
N THR A 405 -5.66 3.66 -0.38
CA THR A 405 -6.40 3.17 -1.56
C THR A 405 -7.27 1.99 -1.13
N GLY A 406 -8.58 2.12 -1.29
CA GLY A 406 -9.56 1.12 -0.86
C GLY A 406 -9.38 -0.22 -1.57
N ALA A 407 -9.20 -0.19 -2.90
CA ALA A 407 -8.98 -1.38 -3.72
C ALA A 407 -7.73 -2.17 -3.29
N ILE A 408 -6.62 -1.48 -2.99
CA ILE A 408 -5.38 -2.13 -2.54
C ILE A 408 -5.56 -2.71 -1.13
N HIS A 409 -6.21 -1.98 -0.20
CA HIS A 409 -6.55 -2.53 1.12
C HIS A 409 -7.39 -3.81 0.99
N ALA A 410 -8.40 -3.81 0.13
CA ALA A 410 -9.28 -4.95 -0.10
C ALA A 410 -8.55 -6.17 -0.69
N VAL A 411 -7.69 -5.98 -1.69
CA VAL A 411 -6.89 -7.07 -2.27
C VAL A 411 -5.89 -7.64 -1.26
N LEU A 412 -5.21 -6.79 -0.48
CA LEU A 412 -4.28 -7.25 0.56
C LEU A 412 -5.02 -7.99 1.68
N ASN A 413 -6.16 -7.45 2.15
CA ASN A 413 -7.01 -8.10 3.15
C ASN A 413 -7.47 -9.48 2.67
N TRP A 414 -8.01 -9.55 1.46
CA TRP A 414 -8.46 -10.81 0.85
C TRP A 414 -7.31 -11.81 0.72
N ALA A 415 -6.14 -11.38 0.22
CA ALA A 415 -4.95 -12.23 0.10
C ALA A 415 -4.52 -12.81 1.46
N GLN A 416 -4.55 -11.99 2.52
CA GLN A 416 -4.18 -12.41 3.88
C GLN A 416 -5.22 -13.34 4.51
N LEU A 417 -6.52 -13.15 4.22
CA LEU A 417 -7.58 -14.09 4.58
C LEU A 417 -7.40 -15.44 3.87
N GLN A 418 -6.91 -15.45 2.61
CA GLN A 418 -6.52 -16.68 1.91
C GLN A 418 -5.17 -17.26 2.38
N GLY A 419 -4.41 -16.55 3.22
CA GLY A 419 -3.16 -17.05 3.84
C GLY A 419 -1.86 -16.50 3.26
N ALA A 420 -1.89 -15.55 2.32
CA ALA A 420 -0.69 -14.84 1.87
C ALA A 420 -0.12 -13.99 3.01
N VAL A 421 1.20 -13.91 3.10
CA VAL A 421 1.87 -12.97 4.02
C VAL A 421 2.19 -11.70 3.25
N VAL A 422 1.91 -10.53 3.84
CA VAL A 422 2.23 -9.23 3.25
C VAL A 422 3.30 -8.56 4.08
N VAL A 423 4.35 -8.08 3.41
CA VAL A 423 5.46 -7.32 3.98
C VAL A 423 5.60 -6.01 3.22
N ALA A 424 5.58 -4.88 3.94
CA ALA A 424 5.62 -3.55 3.34
C ALA A 424 6.69 -2.68 4.01
N ALA A 425 7.43 -1.93 3.19
CA ALA A 425 8.41 -0.95 3.65
C ALA A 425 7.74 0.19 4.43
N GLY A 426 8.34 0.58 5.55
CA GLY A 426 7.76 1.53 6.50
C GLY A 426 7.83 3.01 6.10
N GLY A 427 8.67 3.36 5.13
CA GLY A 427 8.91 4.73 4.69
C GLY A 427 10.31 5.26 4.99
N ASN A 428 10.78 6.19 4.16
CA ASN A 428 12.07 6.89 4.27
C ASN A 428 11.90 8.41 4.48
N GLN A 429 10.74 8.84 5.01
CA GLN A 429 10.33 10.24 5.07
C GLN A 429 10.79 10.95 6.36
N HIS A 430 11.46 10.27 7.29
CA HIS A 430 11.84 10.90 8.55
C HIS A 430 12.87 12.01 8.35
N GLN A 431 12.59 13.18 8.93
CA GLN A 431 13.48 14.33 8.95
C GLN A 431 13.68 14.78 10.39
N ALA A 432 14.93 14.92 10.85
CA ALA A 432 15.21 15.35 12.23
C ALA A 432 14.64 16.75 12.58
N SER A 433 14.32 17.56 11.57
CA SER A 433 13.67 18.87 11.67
C SER A 433 12.13 18.82 11.76
N ASN A 434 11.49 17.68 11.42
CA ASN A 434 10.04 17.49 11.47
C ASN A 434 9.72 16.20 12.26
N PRO A 435 9.24 16.30 13.52
CA PRO A 435 9.00 15.12 14.36
C PRO A 435 7.75 14.32 13.97
N THR A 436 6.92 14.82 13.05
CA THR A 436 5.71 14.14 12.57
C THR A 436 5.90 13.70 11.11
N ASP A 437 6.16 12.41 10.93
CA ASP A 437 6.29 11.81 9.61
C ASP A 437 4.90 11.48 9.01
N PRO A 438 4.74 11.53 7.68
CA PRO A 438 3.52 11.05 7.04
C PRO A 438 3.37 9.53 7.22
N GLU A 439 2.13 9.05 7.12
CA GLU A 439 1.86 7.62 7.08
C GLU A 439 2.05 7.10 5.65
N GLU A 440 2.78 5.99 5.51
CA GLU A 440 3.09 5.39 4.21
C GLU A 440 2.23 4.15 3.96
N TYR A 441 1.37 4.22 2.95
CA TYR A 441 0.55 3.11 2.49
C TYR A 441 1.33 2.30 1.46
N PRO A 442 1.28 0.95 1.50
CA PRO A 442 0.33 0.13 2.26
C PRO A 442 0.75 -0.24 3.69
N ALA A 443 1.96 0.11 4.15
CA ALA A 443 2.43 -0.28 5.49
C ALA A 443 1.54 0.25 6.63
N ALA A 444 0.98 1.45 6.48
CA ALA A 444 0.05 2.07 7.41
C ALA A 444 -1.24 1.25 7.64
N PHE A 445 -1.65 0.39 6.70
CA PHE A 445 -2.78 -0.51 6.89
C PHE A 445 -2.58 -1.55 8.01
N ALA A 446 -1.36 -1.71 8.55
CA ALA A 446 -1.13 -2.48 9.78
C ALA A 446 -1.83 -1.89 11.02
N ARG A 447 -2.30 -0.64 10.96
CA ARG A 447 -3.10 0.04 11.99
C ARG A 447 -4.53 0.25 11.49
N SER A 448 -5.52 0.08 12.38
CA SER A 448 -6.91 0.45 12.05
C SER A 448 -7.08 1.96 12.19
N HIS A 449 -7.77 2.55 11.22
CA HIS A 449 -8.13 3.96 11.19
C HIS A 449 -9.62 4.13 11.55
N ALA A 450 -10.48 3.25 11.02
CA ALA A 450 -11.92 3.28 11.24
C ALA A 450 -12.54 1.87 11.26
N PRO A 451 -13.79 1.65 11.72
CA PRO A 451 -14.39 0.32 11.79
C PRO A 451 -14.66 -0.27 10.41
N SER A 452 -14.93 0.59 9.41
CA SER A 452 -15.04 0.23 8.00
C SER A 452 -13.74 -0.29 7.39
N GLN A 453 -12.58 -0.01 8.03
CA GLN A 453 -11.25 -0.41 7.55
C GLN A 453 -10.44 -1.10 8.66
N ALA A 454 -10.49 -2.43 8.65
CA ALA A 454 -9.77 -3.27 9.59
C ALA A 454 -8.24 -3.10 9.46
N ALA A 455 -7.54 -3.23 10.59
CA ALA A 455 -6.10 -3.38 10.59
C ALA A 455 -5.71 -4.69 9.90
N LEU A 456 -4.83 -4.61 8.91
CA LEU A 456 -4.32 -5.78 8.21
C LEU A 456 -3.21 -6.44 9.01
N PRO A 457 -3.16 -7.79 9.09
CA PRO A 457 -2.10 -8.50 9.79
C PRO A 457 -0.80 -8.57 8.96
N LEU A 458 -0.37 -7.43 8.41
CA LEU A 458 0.85 -7.29 7.60
C LEU A 458 2.07 -6.91 8.45
N LEU A 459 3.26 -7.20 7.92
CA LEU A 459 4.54 -6.85 8.52
C LEU A 459 4.99 -5.49 7.96
N ALA A 460 4.92 -4.44 8.79
CA ALA A 460 5.29 -3.08 8.41
C ALA A 460 6.69 -2.77 8.94
N VAL A 461 7.64 -2.57 8.02
CA VAL A 461 9.08 -2.76 8.29
C VAL A 461 9.85 -1.44 8.39
N ALA A 462 10.37 -1.16 9.59
CA ALA A 462 11.34 -0.08 9.82
C ALA A 462 12.77 -0.51 9.47
N SER A 463 13.63 0.46 9.14
CA SER A 463 15.06 0.25 8.88
C SER A 463 15.88 0.47 10.14
N THR A 464 16.91 -0.34 10.34
CA THR A 464 17.92 -0.16 11.40
C THR A 464 19.32 -0.06 10.82
N THR A 465 20.13 0.80 11.44
CA THR A 465 21.55 0.95 11.13
C THR A 465 22.36 -0.13 11.85
N PRO A 466 23.33 -0.77 11.18
CA PRO A 466 24.31 -1.60 11.86
C PRO A 466 25.22 -0.79 12.79
N PRO A 467 25.60 -1.31 13.97
CA PRO A 467 26.57 -0.64 14.84
C PRO A 467 27.94 -0.57 14.14
N THR A 468 28.51 0.64 14.10
CA THR A 468 29.81 0.90 13.46
C THR A 468 30.95 0.21 14.20
N TRP A 469 32.06 -0.08 13.50
CA TRP A 469 33.26 -0.71 14.10
C TRP A 469 33.88 0.12 15.24
N SER A 470 33.67 1.44 15.26
CA SER A 470 34.09 2.34 16.34
C SER A 470 33.19 2.28 17.58
N ALA A 471 31.97 1.75 17.49
CA ALA A 471 31.04 1.57 18.60
C ALA A 471 31.38 0.36 19.50
N ARG A 472 32.62 -0.14 19.47
CA ARG A 472 33.10 -1.32 20.21
C ARG A 472 33.34 -1.07 21.71
N SER A 473 32.84 0.04 22.25
CA SER A 473 32.52 0.11 23.69
C SER A 473 31.43 -0.93 23.96
N LEU A 474 31.64 -1.80 24.96
CA LEU A 474 30.89 -3.05 25.17
C LEU A 474 29.36 -2.89 25.33
N VAL A 475 28.87 -1.66 25.47
CA VAL A 475 27.44 -1.27 25.53
C VAL A 475 26.86 -0.77 24.21
N ALA A 476 27.66 -0.20 23.30
CA ALA A 476 27.16 0.46 22.08
C ALA A 476 27.03 -0.49 20.88
N SER A 477 27.93 -1.47 20.75
CA SER A 477 27.85 -2.52 19.72
C SER A 477 26.70 -3.52 19.91
N ALA A 478 25.89 -3.35 20.96
CA ALA A 478 24.63 -4.08 21.17
C ALA A 478 23.40 -3.34 20.59
N LEU A 479 23.56 -2.10 20.12
CA LEU A 479 22.48 -1.24 19.66
C LEU A 479 22.44 -1.15 18.13
N TRP A 480 21.26 -1.49 17.59
CA TRP A 480 20.84 -1.32 16.20
C TRP A 480 19.83 -0.16 16.14
N PRO A 481 20.28 1.11 16.16
CA PRO A 481 19.35 2.24 16.15
C PRO A 481 18.50 2.21 14.87
N VAL A 482 17.28 2.73 14.96
CA VAL A 482 16.46 3.00 13.76
C VAL A 482 17.20 3.99 12.87
N SER A 483 17.28 3.68 11.58
CA SER A 483 17.99 4.48 10.58
C SER A 483 17.47 5.91 10.54
N GLY A 484 18.37 6.88 10.30
CA GLY A 484 18.05 8.31 10.37
C GLY A 484 16.94 8.77 9.42
N PHE A 485 16.73 8.06 8.30
CA PHE A 485 15.67 8.29 7.33
C PHE A 485 14.37 7.51 7.61
N SER A 486 14.42 6.46 8.44
CA SER A 486 13.29 5.54 8.61
C SER A 486 12.13 6.25 9.29
N THR A 487 10.97 6.24 8.62
CA THR A 487 9.71 6.82 9.10
C THR A 487 9.33 6.29 10.49
N ARG A 488 8.63 7.11 11.26
CA ARG A 488 8.26 6.90 12.67
C ARG A 488 6.73 6.93 12.88
N GLY A 489 6.03 5.96 12.30
CA GLY A 489 4.60 5.72 12.57
C GLY A 489 4.32 4.56 13.53
N SER A 490 3.24 4.65 14.31
CA SER A 490 2.77 3.58 15.23
C SER A 490 2.18 2.34 14.51
N TYR A 491 2.07 2.39 13.18
CA TYR A 491 1.73 1.25 12.34
C TYR A 491 2.89 0.28 12.11
N LEU A 492 4.13 0.77 12.25
CA LEU A 492 5.35 -0.03 12.14
C LEU A 492 5.35 -1.07 13.25
N ASN A 493 5.68 -2.31 12.89
CA ASN A 493 5.57 -3.43 13.83
C ASN A 493 6.78 -4.36 13.84
N ILE A 494 7.69 -4.27 12.87
CA ILE A 494 8.93 -5.03 12.86
C ILE A 494 10.07 -4.18 12.26
N SER A 495 11.31 -4.56 12.53
CA SER A 495 12.51 -3.92 12.00
C SER A 495 13.51 -4.93 11.46
N ALA A 496 14.31 -4.50 10.48
CA ALA A 496 15.43 -5.26 9.94
C ALA A 496 16.58 -4.32 9.56
N PRO A 497 17.80 -4.85 9.32
CA PRO A 497 18.90 -4.07 8.76
C PRO A 497 18.49 -3.47 7.42
N GLY A 498 18.70 -2.18 7.22
CA GLY A 498 18.28 -1.50 5.98
C GLY A 498 19.17 -0.33 5.61
N GLU A 499 20.41 -0.29 6.10
CA GLU A 499 21.34 0.80 5.86
C GLU A 499 22.75 0.26 5.67
N ALA A 500 23.46 0.81 4.68
CA ALA A 500 24.81 0.41 4.29
C ALA A 500 24.94 -1.10 3.96
N LEU A 501 23.89 -1.68 3.35
CA LEU A 501 23.90 -3.10 2.97
C LEU A 501 24.83 -3.33 1.78
N ASP A 502 25.73 -4.30 1.93
CA ASP A 502 26.66 -4.74 0.89
C ASP A 502 26.14 -6.02 0.22
N LEU A 503 25.90 -5.92 -1.08
CA LEU A 503 25.43 -6.98 -1.97
C LEU A 503 26.48 -7.37 -3.03
N GLY A 504 27.74 -6.99 -2.83
CA GLY A 504 28.83 -7.20 -3.80
C GLY A 504 28.90 -6.16 -4.92
N HIS A 505 28.25 -5.01 -4.72
CA HIS A 505 28.30 -3.85 -5.62
C HIS A 505 29.33 -2.82 -5.14
N VAL A 506 29.73 -1.88 -6.01
CA VAL A 506 30.62 -0.75 -5.66
C VAL A 506 29.93 0.25 -4.71
N GLN A 507 28.60 0.19 -4.60
CA GLN A 507 27.76 1.09 -3.82
C GLN A 507 26.93 0.29 -2.82
N LEU A 508 26.61 0.91 -1.68
CA LEU A 508 25.82 0.29 -0.60
C LEU A 508 24.38 0.79 -0.64
N TYR A 509 23.45 -0.09 -0.29
CA TYR A 509 22.01 0.16 -0.35
C TYR A 509 21.44 0.54 1.03
N SER A 510 20.64 1.61 1.07
CA SER A 510 19.97 2.10 2.27
C SER A 510 18.51 2.48 2.00
N GLY A 511 17.60 2.11 2.90
CA GLY A 511 16.16 2.32 2.80
C GLY A 511 15.34 1.24 3.52
N THR A 512 14.14 1.59 4.00
CA THR A 512 13.14 0.61 4.46
C THR A 512 12.75 -0.40 3.37
N SER A 513 12.89 0.00 2.10
CA SER A 513 12.77 -0.87 0.93
C SER A 513 13.77 -2.03 0.91
N PHE A 514 14.93 -1.90 1.54
CA PHE A 514 15.93 -2.99 1.66
C PHE A 514 15.81 -3.76 2.99
N ALA A 515 15.18 -3.17 4.01
CA ALA A 515 14.80 -3.88 5.24
C ALA A 515 13.62 -4.84 5.02
N ALA A 516 12.61 -4.43 4.25
CA ALA A 516 11.42 -5.23 3.92
C ALA A 516 11.71 -6.63 3.33
N PRO A 517 12.56 -6.81 2.31
CA PRO A 517 12.83 -8.12 1.73
C PRO A 517 13.50 -9.12 2.68
N LEU A 518 14.30 -8.64 3.64
CA LEU A 518 14.86 -9.50 4.70
C LEU A 518 13.75 -10.09 5.58
N VAL A 519 12.75 -9.27 5.92
CA VAL A 519 11.54 -9.72 6.63
C VAL A 519 10.67 -10.63 5.74
N ALA A 520 10.59 -10.38 4.43
CA ALA A 520 9.88 -11.28 3.49
C ALA A 520 10.54 -12.67 3.39
N GLY A 521 11.87 -12.74 3.33
CA GLY A 521 12.58 -14.01 3.40
C GLY A 521 12.38 -14.73 4.74
N ALA A 522 12.39 -14.01 5.86
CA ALA A 522 12.05 -14.61 7.15
C ALA A 522 10.60 -15.11 7.23
N ALA A 523 9.65 -14.40 6.64
CA ALA A 523 8.27 -14.87 6.51
C ALA A 523 8.19 -16.14 5.66
N ALA A 524 9.01 -16.28 4.62
CA ALA A 524 9.11 -17.52 3.85
C ALA A 524 9.70 -18.69 4.66
N LEU A 525 10.67 -18.45 5.55
CA LEU A 525 11.17 -19.46 6.49
C LEU A 525 10.10 -19.88 7.50
N ALA A 526 9.39 -18.92 8.13
CA ALA A 526 8.28 -19.21 9.04
C ALA A 526 7.13 -19.96 8.35
N ARG A 527 6.86 -19.63 7.07
CA ARG A 527 5.89 -20.34 6.23
C ARG A 527 6.36 -21.75 5.88
N GLN A 528 7.65 -21.98 5.63
CA GLN A 528 8.20 -23.33 5.45
C GLN A 528 8.06 -24.16 6.74
N ALA A 529 8.32 -23.57 7.91
CA ALA A 529 8.16 -24.22 9.21
C ALA A 529 6.72 -24.67 9.48
N ASN A 530 5.73 -23.85 9.07
CA ASN A 530 4.31 -24.18 9.17
C ASN A 530 3.51 -23.65 7.97
N PRO A 531 3.35 -24.47 6.91
CA PRO A 531 2.62 -24.09 5.69
C PRO A 531 1.14 -23.75 5.91
N ASN A 532 0.54 -24.22 7.02
CA ASN A 532 -0.88 -24.02 7.33
C ASN A 532 -1.14 -22.83 8.27
N MET A 533 -0.11 -22.09 8.70
CA MET A 533 -0.29 -20.95 9.61
C MET A 533 -1.06 -19.80 8.92
N THR A 534 -2.08 -19.23 9.55
CA THR A 534 -2.75 -18.04 8.98
C THR A 534 -1.80 -16.85 8.92
N ALA A 535 -2.04 -15.87 8.05
CA ALA A 535 -1.21 -14.68 7.95
C ALA A 535 -1.09 -13.94 9.31
N ALA A 536 -2.21 -13.86 10.05
CA ALA A 536 -2.25 -13.29 11.40
C ALA A 536 -1.47 -14.09 12.45
N ALA A 537 -1.52 -15.42 12.40
CA ALA A 537 -0.72 -16.25 13.29
C ALA A 537 0.79 -16.17 12.94
N LEU A 538 1.14 -16.09 11.65
CA LEU A 538 2.53 -15.96 11.20
C LEU A 538 3.12 -14.60 11.58
N ARG A 539 2.36 -13.51 11.42
CA ARG A 539 2.74 -12.20 11.97
C ARG A 539 2.95 -12.29 13.48
N THR A 540 1.98 -12.80 14.23
CA THR A 540 2.10 -12.93 15.71
C THR A 540 3.33 -13.74 16.10
N TYR A 541 3.59 -14.87 15.42
CA TYR A 541 4.79 -15.68 15.61
C TYR A 541 6.07 -14.86 15.39
N MET A 542 6.22 -14.22 14.22
CA MET A 542 7.42 -13.42 13.90
C MET A 542 7.64 -12.26 14.88
N LEU A 543 6.56 -11.57 15.29
CA LEU A 543 6.62 -10.50 16.29
C LEU A 543 7.02 -11.02 17.67
N SER A 544 6.55 -12.21 18.06
CA SER A 544 6.90 -12.86 19.33
C SER A 544 8.30 -13.47 19.37
N SER A 545 8.88 -13.80 18.20
CA SER A 545 10.22 -14.40 18.08
C SER A 545 11.36 -13.38 17.93
N GLY A 546 11.03 -12.11 17.70
CA GLY A 546 12.04 -11.07 17.45
C GLY A 546 12.89 -10.74 18.68
N ARG A 547 14.21 -10.54 18.48
CA ARG A 547 15.07 -9.88 19.47
C ARG A 547 14.87 -8.38 19.35
N VAL A 548 15.09 -7.62 20.42
CA VAL A 548 14.61 -6.23 20.50
C VAL A 548 15.71 -5.31 21.04
N ILE A 549 15.73 -4.04 20.62
CA ILE A 549 16.92 -3.16 20.68
C ILE A 549 16.66 -1.88 21.49
N ALA A 550 17.30 -1.73 22.65
CA ALA A 550 16.96 -0.65 23.59
C ALA A 550 17.56 0.72 23.21
N GLY A 551 16.79 1.80 23.38
CA GLY A 551 17.25 3.19 23.28
C GLY A 551 16.58 4.08 24.32
N THR A 552 17.27 5.12 24.79
CA THR A 552 16.90 5.89 25.99
C THR A 552 15.88 7.01 25.74
N SER A 553 14.69 6.94 26.35
CA SER A 553 14.12 8.02 27.21
C SER A 553 12.72 7.71 27.79
N GLY A 554 12.59 7.81 29.12
CA GLY A 554 11.42 8.36 29.85
C GLY A 554 10.02 7.69 29.83
N ASN A 555 9.72 6.92 30.88
CA ASN A 555 8.38 6.65 31.46
C ASN A 555 7.27 5.98 30.60
N LEU A 556 7.01 4.68 30.87
CA LEU A 556 5.66 4.08 30.98
C LEU A 556 5.74 2.64 31.57
N SER A 557 4.64 2.11 32.11
CA SER A 557 4.64 0.87 32.93
C SER A 557 3.85 -0.29 32.31
N THR A 558 4.55 -1.42 32.10
CA THR A 558 4.07 -2.83 32.02
C THR A 558 2.76 -3.15 31.28
N SER A 559 2.79 -4.07 30.31
CA SER A 559 2.66 -5.51 30.64
C SER A 559 3.37 -6.45 29.65
N LYS A 560 4.45 -7.10 30.16
CA LYS A 560 4.99 -8.45 29.88
C LYS A 560 4.71 -9.07 28.47
N VAL A 561 5.70 -9.44 27.65
CA VAL A 561 7.03 -10.03 27.97
C VAL A 561 8.14 -9.54 27.00
N ALA A 562 9.27 -9.11 27.58
CA ALA A 562 10.64 -9.05 27.01
C ALA A 562 10.82 -8.61 25.53
N VAL A 563 10.38 -7.39 25.20
CA VAL A 563 10.58 -6.71 23.91
C VAL A 563 11.10 -5.29 24.19
N THR A 564 12.42 -5.09 24.27
CA THR A 564 13.03 -3.85 24.78
C THR A 564 13.35 -2.78 23.71
N GLY A 565 12.40 -1.90 23.36
CA GLY A 565 12.65 -0.69 22.53
C GLY A 565 12.71 -0.90 20.99
N VAL A 566 12.91 0.10 20.12
CA VAL A 566 12.72 1.57 20.14
C VAL A 566 12.83 2.04 18.67
N ALA A 567 12.05 2.96 18.10
CA ALA A 567 10.80 3.61 18.51
C ALA A 567 10.16 4.37 17.31
N ALA A 568 8.82 4.58 17.33
CA ALA A 568 8.07 5.34 16.32
C ALA A 568 6.74 5.92 16.88
N ASN A 569 6.64 7.26 16.97
CA ASN A 569 5.52 8.06 17.52
C ASN A 569 5.20 7.93 19.05
N GLN A 570 4.72 9.02 19.67
CA GLN A 570 4.86 9.31 21.10
C GLN A 570 4.07 8.41 22.07
N ASP A 571 2.87 7.94 21.73
CA ASP A 571 2.14 6.98 22.59
C ASP A 571 2.64 5.53 22.45
N ALA A 572 3.32 5.21 21.34
CA ALA A 572 3.95 3.91 21.11
C ALA A 572 5.36 3.80 21.73
N LEU A 573 5.89 4.88 22.34
CA LEU A 573 7.21 4.93 23.00
C LEU A 573 7.37 3.95 24.17
N SER A 574 6.29 3.30 24.62
CA SER A 574 6.30 2.43 25.79
C SER A 574 6.58 0.93 25.51
N GLN A 575 6.60 0.48 24.24
CA GLN A 575 6.45 -0.98 23.96
C GLN A 575 7.55 -1.63 23.09
N GLY A 576 8.32 -0.87 22.30
CA GLY A 576 9.44 -1.41 21.49
C GLY A 576 9.03 -2.20 20.24
N LEU A 577 9.96 -2.32 19.28
CA LEU A 577 9.72 -2.98 17.99
C LEU A 577 10.66 -4.17 17.79
N PRO A 578 10.15 -5.38 17.52
CA PRO A 578 11.00 -6.55 17.28
C PRO A 578 11.90 -6.40 16.06
N MET A 579 13.10 -6.95 16.18
CA MET A 579 14.10 -7.14 15.13
C MET A 579 14.16 -8.61 14.73
N LEU A 580 14.28 -8.85 13.42
CA LEU A 580 14.44 -10.20 12.88
C LEU A 580 15.74 -10.88 13.37
N ARG A 581 15.63 -12.16 13.74
CA ARG A 581 16.77 -13.07 13.98
C ARG A 581 16.51 -14.41 13.29
N LEU A 582 17.44 -14.89 12.46
CA LEU A 582 17.29 -16.20 11.78
C LEU A 582 17.84 -17.37 12.61
N SER A 583 18.60 -17.08 13.66
CA SER A 583 19.31 -18.03 14.52
C SER A 583 18.50 -18.55 15.73
N GLY A 584 17.17 -18.40 15.72
CA GLY A 584 16.27 -18.79 16.82
C GLY A 584 15.08 -19.66 16.40
N TYR A 585 15.17 -20.29 15.22
CA TYR A 585 14.17 -21.21 14.67
C TYR A 585 14.42 -22.66 15.08
#